data_AF-S8EQK0-F1
#
_entry.id   AF-S8EQK0-F1
#
_cell.length_a   1.000
_cell.length_b   1.000
_cell.length_c   1.000
_cell.angle_alpha   90.00
_cell.angle_beta   90.00
_cell.angle_gamma   90.00
#
_symmetry.space_group_name_H-M   'P 1'
#
loop_
_entity.id
_entity.type
_entity.pdbx_description
1 polymer ?
#
loop_
_entity_poly.entity_id
_entity_poly.type
_entity_poly.pdbx_seq_one_letter_code
_entity_poly.pdbx_strand_id
1 'polypeptide(L)'
;MYFEIIYDSPTNASAGLMLQGIRPQGANVKGYPYGVRIKHQYAYLQHVRSYFESHPLPSNMSATLVLSQTWDELPTESTAYWHLLDQEPYVNWSTPKLVLPFVTELRLQELHPKFVSMFLRVFDLPHLTKLDLDYDTDLTDSRPDRRELLRVLTTNAPLLLSRLTHFRLSFEVHCHDRETIAQLCSALPNVTYFSLHYWGGVLECEEWWDVLKLQWGHVAAWQQHLQQLQASGGAVLPFTPFLQLLPLLPRLPLLPRLRRLHVSGFDVPGLREVLGLRARIGYPVREVEYQMGCILQSEHDALVQELDVFHCFEHITPDLQWQA
;
A
#
# COMPACT_ATOMS: atom_id res chain seq x y z
N MET A 1 7.00 -18.68 -10.18
CA MET A 1 7.49 -18.15 -11.47
C MET A 1 7.51 -16.64 -11.40
N TYR A 2 8.46 -15.97 -12.02
CA TYR A 2 8.60 -14.51 -11.99
C TYR A 2 8.30 -13.94 -13.37
N PHE A 3 7.41 -12.95 -13.44
CA PHE A 3 7.07 -12.22 -14.65
C PHE A 3 7.24 -10.74 -14.41
N GLU A 4 7.90 -10.08 -15.34
CA GLU A 4 8.07 -8.64 -15.30
C GLU A 4 7.60 -8.05 -16.62
N ILE A 5 6.69 -7.08 -16.52
CA ILE A 5 6.16 -6.32 -17.65
C ILE A 5 6.61 -4.88 -17.45
N ILE A 6 7.53 -4.46 -18.32
CA ILE A 6 8.12 -3.13 -18.31
C ILE A 6 7.44 -2.28 -19.39
N TYR A 7 6.93 -1.11 -19.01
CA TYR A 7 6.33 -0.17 -19.96
C TYR A 7 7.20 1.09 -20.16
N ASP A 8 8.00 1.12 -21.24
CA ASP A 8 8.76 2.31 -21.66
C ASP A 8 7.84 3.34 -22.35
N SER A 9 7.72 4.54 -21.78
CA SER A 9 6.52 5.36 -21.92
C SER A 9 6.27 6.06 -23.29
N PRO A 10 7.28 6.49 -24.09
CA PRO A 10 7.01 7.11 -25.40
C PRO A 10 7.04 6.14 -26.58
N THR A 11 8.00 5.22 -26.58
CA THR A 11 8.26 4.25 -27.66
C THR A 11 7.17 3.19 -27.76
N ASN A 12 6.66 2.71 -26.62
CA ASN A 12 5.56 1.74 -26.60
C ASN A 12 4.19 2.39 -26.91
N ALA A 13 3.98 3.66 -26.53
CA ALA A 13 2.77 4.40 -26.88
C ALA A 13 2.66 4.64 -28.39
N SER A 14 3.78 4.96 -29.05
CA SER A 14 3.84 5.14 -30.50
C SER A 14 3.73 3.81 -31.28
N ALA A 15 4.28 2.71 -30.77
CA ALA A 15 4.05 1.37 -31.31
C ALA A 15 2.58 0.90 -31.14
N GLY A 16 1.96 1.18 -30.00
CA GLY A 16 0.54 0.88 -29.75
C GLY A 16 -0.42 1.65 -30.66
N LEU A 17 -0.06 2.88 -31.06
CA LEU A 17 -0.81 3.66 -32.04
C LEU A 17 -0.67 3.12 -33.47
N MET A 18 0.46 2.52 -33.84
CA MET A 18 0.63 1.83 -35.14
C MET A 18 -0.24 0.56 -35.24
N LEU A 19 -0.53 -0.10 -34.11
CA LEU A 19 -1.45 -1.24 -34.06
C LEU A 19 -2.95 -0.83 -34.19
N GLN A 20 -3.28 0.47 -34.13
CA GLN A 20 -4.65 0.99 -34.28
C GLN A 20 -5.16 1.10 -35.72
N GLY A 21 -4.66 0.26 -36.64
CA GLY A 21 -5.41 -0.07 -37.86
C GLY A 21 -6.81 -0.67 -37.58
N ILE A 22 -7.10 -0.99 -36.32
CA ILE A 22 -8.39 -1.50 -35.84
C ILE A 22 -9.14 -0.35 -35.13
N ARG A 23 -10.05 0.32 -35.86
CA ARG A 23 -11.06 1.18 -35.22
C ARG A 23 -11.89 0.35 -34.24
N PRO A 24 -12.12 0.80 -33.00
CA PRO A 24 -13.08 0.13 -32.12
C PRO A 24 -14.47 0.21 -32.78
N GLN A 25 -14.92 -0.91 -33.33
CA GLN A 25 -16.28 -1.03 -33.88
C GLN A 25 -17.26 -0.92 -32.71
N GLY A 26 -17.95 0.22 -32.60
CA GLY A 26 -19.04 0.41 -31.65
C GLY A 26 -19.01 1.70 -30.83
N ALA A 27 -17.89 2.43 -30.80
CA ALA A 27 -17.84 3.73 -30.11
C ALA A 27 -18.33 4.83 -31.06
N ASN A 28 -19.59 5.22 -30.93
CA ASN A 28 -20.19 6.36 -31.62
C ASN A 28 -19.62 7.65 -31.00
N VAL A 29 -18.34 7.96 -31.25
CA VAL A 29 -17.66 9.14 -30.73
C VAL A 29 -18.01 10.34 -31.61
N LYS A 30 -19.26 10.80 -31.50
CA LYS A 30 -19.65 12.11 -32.04
C LYS A 30 -19.07 13.20 -31.13
N GLY A 31 -18.07 13.91 -31.64
CA GLY A 31 -17.90 15.35 -31.39
C GLY A 31 -17.44 15.81 -30.00
N TYR A 32 -16.62 15.03 -29.28
CA TYR A 32 -15.91 15.59 -28.12
C TYR A 32 -14.50 16.04 -28.54
N PRO A 33 -14.06 17.28 -28.22
CA PRO A 33 -12.67 17.73 -28.40
C PRO A 33 -11.66 16.98 -27.49
N TYR A 34 -12.08 15.87 -26.87
CA TYR A 34 -11.34 15.03 -25.94
C TYR A 34 -10.59 13.85 -26.61
N GLY A 35 -10.56 13.78 -27.95
CA GLY A 35 -10.01 12.66 -28.74
C GLY A 35 -8.51 12.36 -28.57
N VAL A 36 -7.80 13.06 -27.68
CA VAL A 36 -6.37 12.87 -27.42
C VAL A 36 -6.09 12.15 -26.08
N ARG A 37 -7.03 12.06 -25.14
CA ARG A 37 -6.64 12.04 -23.71
C ARG A 37 -6.64 10.68 -22.97
N ILE A 38 -6.71 9.53 -23.63
CA ILE A 38 -6.64 8.22 -22.94
C ILE A 38 -5.67 7.26 -23.67
N LYS A 39 -4.80 7.82 -24.50
CA LYS A 39 -3.97 7.02 -25.40
C LYS A 39 -2.97 6.18 -24.61
N HIS A 40 -2.41 6.76 -23.55
CA HIS A 40 -1.36 6.10 -22.77
C HIS A 40 -1.92 4.98 -21.90
N GLN A 41 -3.03 5.22 -21.19
CA GLN A 41 -3.68 4.17 -20.40
C GLN A 41 -4.13 2.98 -21.27
N TYR A 42 -4.64 3.24 -22.48
CA TYR A 42 -5.02 2.17 -23.41
C TYR A 42 -3.81 1.45 -23.99
N ALA A 43 -2.76 2.18 -24.40
CA ALA A 43 -1.53 1.58 -24.91
C ALA A 43 -0.87 0.67 -23.86
N TYR A 44 -0.79 1.14 -22.61
CA TYR A 44 -0.37 0.34 -21.46
C TYR A 44 -1.20 -0.93 -21.32
N LEU A 45 -2.54 -0.81 -21.35
CA LEU A 45 -3.41 -1.98 -21.24
C LEU A 45 -3.18 -3.00 -22.37
N GLN A 46 -3.08 -2.53 -23.61
CA GLN A 46 -2.82 -3.42 -24.76
C GLN A 46 -1.45 -4.08 -24.65
N HIS A 47 -0.44 -3.36 -24.20
CA HIS A 47 0.89 -3.93 -23.95
C HIS A 47 0.83 -5.09 -22.94
N VAL A 48 0.19 -4.87 -21.78
CA VAL A 48 0.02 -5.92 -20.76
C VAL A 48 -0.80 -7.11 -21.29
N ARG A 49 -1.85 -6.87 -22.07
CA ARG A 49 -2.66 -7.96 -22.68
C ARG A 49 -1.86 -8.78 -23.67
N SER A 50 -1.19 -8.12 -24.62
CA SER A 50 -0.34 -8.78 -25.62
C SER A 50 0.76 -9.63 -24.97
N TYR A 51 1.30 -9.18 -23.83
CA TYR A 51 2.25 -9.97 -23.06
C TYR A 51 1.66 -11.31 -22.61
N PHE A 52 0.47 -11.30 -21.98
CA PHE A 52 -0.18 -12.54 -21.53
C PHE A 52 -0.68 -13.42 -22.69
N GLU A 53 -1.08 -12.84 -23.81
CA GLU A 53 -1.48 -13.59 -25.01
C GLU A 53 -0.28 -14.30 -25.66
N SER A 54 0.89 -13.66 -25.67
CA SER A 54 2.13 -14.25 -26.22
C SER A 54 2.82 -15.21 -25.25
N HIS A 55 2.52 -15.13 -23.95
CA HIS A 55 3.11 -15.97 -22.91
C HIS A 55 2.00 -16.69 -22.12
N PRO A 56 1.30 -17.67 -22.73
CA PRO A 56 0.25 -18.41 -22.04
C PRO A 56 0.84 -19.18 -20.85
N LEU A 57 0.25 -18.97 -19.67
CA LEU A 57 0.79 -19.50 -18.43
C LEU A 57 0.10 -20.80 -18.01
N PRO A 58 0.84 -21.78 -17.44
CA PRO A 58 0.25 -23.00 -16.92
C PRO A 58 -0.73 -22.70 -15.79
N SER A 59 -1.92 -23.31 -15.82
CA SER A 59 -2.98 -23.09 -14.83
C SER A 59 -2.60 -23.47 -13.39
N ASN A 60 -1.56 -24.28 -13.20
CA ASN A 60 -1.21 -24.90 -11.92
C ASN A 60 0.01 -24.27 -11.25
N MET A 61 0.45 -23.08 -11.69
CA MET A 61 1.64 -22.42 -11.15
C MET A 61 1.27 -21.17 -10.36
N SER A 62 2.01 -20.91 -9.27
CA SER A 62 2.00 -19.64 -8.56
C SER A 62 3.05 -18.70 -9.16
N ALA A 63 2.64 -17.45 -9.34
CA ALA A 63 3.43 -16.43 -10.01
C ALA A 63 3.50 -15.12 -9.22
N THR A 64 4.67 -14.49 -9.33
CA THR A 64 4.88 -13.08 -9.02
C THR A 64 4.76 -12.30 -10.32
N LEU A 65 3.84 -11.35 -10.36
CA LEU A 65 3.71 -10.39 -11.46
C LEU A 65 4.29 -9.06 -10.99
N VAL A 66 5.32 -8.58 -11.69
CA VAL A 66 5.90 -7.26 -11.52
C VAL A 66 5.42 -6.40 -12.68
N LEU A 67 4.76 -5.30 -12.34
CA LEU A 67 4.41 -4.24 -13.28
C LEU A 67 5.33 -3.09 -12.96
N SER A 68 6.24 -2.79 -13.87
CA SER A 68 7.19 -1.69 -13.72
C SER A 68 7.02 -0.68 -14.84
N GLN A 69 7.32 0.57 -14.50
CA GLN A 69 7.44 1.64 -15.46
C GLN A 69 8.86 2.19 -15.33
N THR A 70 9.65 1.97 -16.37
CA THR A 70 11.02 2.46 -16.49
C THR A 70 11.02 3.91 -16.97
N TRP A 71 11.87 4.70 -16.33
CA TRP A 71 12.02 6.14 -16.61
C TRP A 71 13.40 6.48 -17.16
N ASP A 72 14.32 5.52 -17.18
CA ASP A 72 15.75 5.74 -17.46
C ASP A 72 16.03 6.21 -18.90
N GLU A 73 15.11 5.97 -19.83
CA GLU A 73 15.20 6.45 -21.22
C GLU A 73 14.58 7.84 -21.42
N LEU A 74 13.90 8.39 -20.41
CA LEU A 74 13.32 9.72 -20.46
C LEU A 74 14.30 10.73 -19.85
N PRO A 75 14.66 11.81 -20.59
CA PRO A 75 15.57 12.82 -20.06
C PRO A 75 15.08 13.34 -18.71
N THR A 76 16.02 13.76 -17.86
CA THR A 76 15.87 14.22 -16.45
C THR A 76 14.81 15.31 -16.22
N GLU A 77 14.15 15.79 -17.28
CA GLU A 77 12.97 16.64 -17.33
C GLU A 77 11.65 15.82 -17.41
N SER A 78 11.67 14.57 -16.94
CA SER A 78 10.62 13.54 -17.02
C SER A 78 9.31 13.88 -16.28
N THR A 79 9.22 15.07 -15.69
CA THR A 79 7.99 15.68 -15.14
C THR A 79 6.93 15.88 -16.22
N ALA A 80 7.33 16.15 -17.47
CA ALA A 80 6.40 16.45 -18.56
C ALA A 80 5.46 15.29 -18.91
N TYR A 81 5.95 14.04 -18.86
CA TYR A 81 5.11 12.87 -19.12
C TYR A 81 4.19 12.55 -17.94
N TRP A 82 4.65 12.74 -16.70
CA TRP A 82 3.80 12.68 -15.51
C TRP A 82 2.68 13.71 -15.59
N HIS A 83 3.01 14.97 -15.86
CA HIS A 83 2.01 16.02 -16.06
C HIS A 83 1.04 15.71 -17.20
N LEU A 84 1.52 15.10 -18.28
CA LEU A 84 0.64 14.66 -19.37
C LEU A 84 -0.33 13.58 -18.88
N LEU A 85 0.16 12.56 -18.18
CA LEU A 85 -0.67 11.51 -17.61
C LEU A 85 -1.64 12.10 -16.57
N ASP A 86 -1.22 13.03 -15.72
CA ASP A 86 -2.07 13.74 -14.75
C ASP A 86 -3.21 14.51 -15.41
N GLN A 87 -3.00 15.04 -16.62
CA GLN A 87 -4.04 15.70 -17.42
C GLN A 87 -5.01 14.73 -18.11
N GLU A 88 -4.66 13.44 -18.26
CA GLU A 88 -5.58 12.43 -18.78
C GLU A 88 -6.70 12.14 -17.78
N PRO A 89 -7.98 12.09 -18.17
CA PRO A 89 -9.01 11.60 -17.26
C PRO A 89 -8.78 10.12 -16.94
N TYR A 90 -9.23 9.70 -15.75
CA TYR A 90 -9.34 8.26 -15.45
C TYR A 90 -10.29 7.58 -16.42
N VAL A 91 -9.92 6.38 -16.85
CA VAL A 91 -10.80 5.51 -17.62
C VAL A 91 -11.96 5.00 -16.78
N ASN A 92 -13.18 5.25 -17.25
CA ASN A 92 -14.41 4.83 -16.60
C ASN A 92 -15.27 3.81 -17.36
N TRP A 93 -14.86 3.37 -18.56
CA TRP A 93 -15.65 2.43 -19.35
C TRP A 93 -15.54 1.00 -18.82
N SER A 94 -16.64 0.24 -18.93
CA SER A 94 -16.69 -1.16 -18.55
C SER A 94 -15.96 -2.02 -19.58
N THR A 95 -14.93 -2.72 -19.14
CA THR A 95 -14.22 -3.71 -19.96
C THR A 95 -14.43 -5.08 -19.30
N PRO A 96 -14.70 -6.15 -20.08
CA PRO A 96 -14.68 -7.50 -19.54
C PRO A 96 -13.36 -7.78 -18.82
N LYS A 97 -13.44 -8.34 -17.61
CA LYS A 97 -12.24 -8.64 -16.84
C LYS A 97 -11.53 -9.88 -17.41
N LEU A 98 -10.22 -9.79 -17.54
CA LEU A 98 -9.34 -10.93 -17.78
C LEU A 98 -8.93 -11.50 -16.43
N VAL A 99 -9.21 -12.78 -16.20
CA VAL A 99 -8.89 -13.45 -14.94
C VAL A 99 -7.47 -14.01 -15.02
N LEU A 100 -6.61 -13.66 -14.07
CA LEU A 100 -5.25 -14.19 -13.93
C LEU A 100 -5.16 -15.05 -12.65
N PRO A 101 -5.60 -16.31 -12.68
CA PRO A 101 -5.71 -17.14 -11.47
C PRO A 101 -4.36 -17.60 -10.91
N PHE A 102 -3.30 -17.54 -11.69
CA PHE A 102 -1.96 -17.97 -11.27
C PHE A 102 -1.19 -16.89 -10.48
N VAL A 103 -1.65 -15.63 -10.50
CA VAL A 103 -0.95 -14.52 -9.82
C VAL A 103 -1.25 -14.54 -8.33
N THR A 104 -0.22 -14.81 -7.54
CA THR A 104 -0.30 -14.84 -6.07
C THR A 104 0.38 -13.64 -5.42
N GLU A 105 1.29 -13.00 -6.14
CA GLU A 105 2.03 -11.82 -5.72
C GLU A 105 2.06 -10.77 -6.84
N LEU A 106 1.80 -9.52 -6.48
CA LEU A 106 1.79 -8.37 -7.39
C LEU A 106 2.75 -7.33 -6.83
N ARG A 107 3.75 -6.95 -7.62
CA ARG A 107 4.63 -5.83 -7.34
C ARG A 107 4.33 -4.71 -8.32
N LEU A 108 4.06 -3.52 -7.78
CA LEU A 108 3.85 -2.30 -8.56
C LEU A 108 5.08 -1.42 -8.36
N GLN A 109 5.89 -1.28 -9.40
CA GLN A 109 7.16 -0.56 -9.33
C GLN A 109 7.12 0.71 -10.18
N GLU A 110 7.26 1.87 -9.54
CA GLU A 110 7.29 3.18 -10.21
C GLU A 110 6.11 3.47 -11.16
N LEU A 111 4.99 2.77 -10.97
CA LEU A 111 3.87 2.77 -11.91
C LEU A 111 2.93 3.95 -11.65
N HIS A 112 2.56 4.72 -12.67
CA HIS A 112 1.58 5.79 -12.48
C HIS A 112 0.23 5.27 -11.94
N PRO A 113 -0.41 5.96 -10.96
CA PRO A 113 -1.74 5.60 -10.45
C PRO A 113 -2.82 5.31 -11.50
N LYS A 114 -2.78 5.96 -12.68
CA LYS A 114 -3.72 5.73 -13.78
C LYS A 114 -3.51 4.39 -14.46
N PHE A 115 -2.28 3.94 -14.58
CA PHE A 115 -1.97 2.60 -15.07
C PHE A 115 -2.39 1.53 -14.07
N VAL A 116 -2.16 1.77 -12.78
CA VAL A 116 -2.66 0.90 -11.70
C VAL A 116 -4.19 0.81 -11.74
N SER A 117 -4.89 1.95 -11.83
CA SER A 117 -6.36 2.01 -11.93
C SER A 117 -6.88 1.26 -13.15
N MET A 118 -6.27 1.47 -14.32
CA MET A 118 -6.62 0.76 -15.54
C MET A 118 -6.40 -0.74 -15.39
N PHE A 119 -5.26 -1.16 -14.86
CA PHE A 119 -4.93 -2.56 -14.64
C PHE A 119 -5.96 -3.24 -13.73
N LEU A 120 -6.24 -2.67 -12.55
CA LEU A 120 -7.18 -3.23 -11.58
C LEU A 120 -8.63 -3.30 -12.09
N ARG A 121 -8.99 -2.44 -13.06
CA ARG A 121 -10.30 -2.49 -13.72
C ARG A 121 -10.41 -3.65 -14.69
N VAL A 122 -9.33 -3.99 -15.39
CA VAL A 122 -9.35 -4.98 -16.48
C VAL A 122 -8.88 -6.36 -16.04
N PHE A 123 -8.04 -6.48 -15.02
CA PHE A 123 -7.52 -7.76 -14.56
C PHE A 123 -8.15 -8.15 -13.21
N ASP A 124 -8.65 -9.39 -13.13
CA ASP A 124 -9.08 -10.00 -11.87
C ASP A 124 -8.00 -10.96 -11.38
N LEU A 125 -7.60 -10.82 -10.12
CA LEU A 125 -6.51 -11.57 -9.50
C LEU A 125 -7.06 -12.39 -8.32
N PRO A 126 -7.80 -13.49 -8.58
CA PRO A 126 -8.58 -14.15 -7.53
C PRO A 126 -7.71 -14.77 -6.42
N HIS A 127 -6.47 -15.12 -6.73
CA HIS A 127 -5.53 -15.77 -5.82
C HIS A 127 -4.43 -14.85 -5.30
N LEU A 128 -4.55 -13.53 -5.52
CA LEU A 128 -3.58 -12.57 -5.02
C LEU A 128 -3.61 -12.52 -3.49
N THR A 129 -2.46 -12.76 -2.87
CA THR A 129 -2.30 -12.75 -1.41
C THR A 129 -1.19 -11.81 -0.94
N LYS A 130 -0.35 -11.31 -1.86
CA LYS A 130 0.76 -10.42 -1.57
C LYS A 130 0.74 -9.22 -2.51
N LEU A 131 0.86 -8.03 -1.94
CA LEU A 131 1.01 -6.78 -2.68
C LEU A 131 2.24 -6.03 -2.18
N ASP A 132 3.10 -5.65 -3.11
CA ASP A 132 4.29 -4.85 -2.86
C ASP A 132 4.22 -3.56 -3.69
N LEU A 133 4.28 -2.42 -3.03
CA LEU A 133 4.37 -1.10 -3.65
C LEU A 133 5.82 -0.63 -3.56
N ASP A 134 6.46 -0.57 -4.71
CA ASP A 134 7.87 -0.24 -4.86
C ASP A 134 8.00 1.11 -5.57
N TYR A 135 8.09 2.17 -4.77
CA TYR A 135 8.12 3.56 -5.24
C TYR A 135 9.25 4.31 -4.55
N ASP A 136 10.43 4.27 -5.17
CA ASP A 136 11.61 5.05 -4.84
C ASP A 136 11.25 6.53 -4.66
N THR A 137 11.97 7.19 -3.74
CA THR A 137 11.77 8.58 -3.30
C THR A 137 12.87 9.55 -3.67
N ASP A 138 14.02 9.07 -4.12
CA ASP A 138 15.28 9.80 -3.95
C ASP A 138 15.61 10.79 -5.07
N LEU A 139 14.76 10.93 -6.10
CA LEU A 139 15.19 11.57 -7.35
C LEU A 139 14.34 12.74 -7.88
N THR A 140 13.54 13.47 -7.10
CA THR A 140 13.09 14.90 -7.32
C THR A 140 11.65 15.20 -6.84
N ASP A 141 11.38 16.46 -6.51
CA ASP A 141 10.08 17.09 -6.15
C ASP A 141 8.93 16.94 -7.17
N SER A 142 9.11 16.14 -8.23
CA SER A 142 8.23 16.09 -9.39
C SER A 142 7.42 14.79 -9.54
N ARG A 143 7.54 13.89 -8.56
CA ARG A 143 6.87 12.58 -8.58
C ARG A 143 5.36 12.72 -8.30
N PRO A 144 4.53 11.81 -8.86
CA PRO A 144 3.07 11.87 -8.69
C PRO A 144 2.68 11.82 -7.22
N ASP A 145 1.53 12.43 -6.90
CA ASP A 145 0.94 12.36 -5.58
C ASP A 145 0.64 10.89 -5.22
N ARG A 146 1.47 10.30 -4.35
CA ARG A 146 1.35 8.89 -3.95
C ARG A 146 0.08 8.63 -3.14
N ARG A 147 -0.56 9.68 -2.59
CA ARG A 147 -1.92 9.57 -2.01
C ARG A 147 -2.91 9.05 -3.04
N GLU A 148 -2.74 9.46 -4.29
CA GLU A 148 -3.60 9.03 -5.39
C GLU A 148 -3.46 7.54 -5.68
N LEU A 149 -2.25 6.97 -5.56
CA LEU A 149 -2.06 5.51 -5.66
C LEU A 149 -2.87 4.78 -4.59
N LEU A 150 -2.75 5.20 -3.33
CA LEU A 150 -3.46 4.57 -2.22
C LEU A 150 -4.98 4.70 -2.39
N ARG A 151 -5.48 5.87 -2.83
CA ARG A 151 -6.89 6.07 -3.17
C ARG A 151 -7.35 5.19 -4.33
N VAL A 152 -6.53 5.02 -5.36
CA VAL A 152 -6.81 4.12 -6.48
C VAL A 152 -6.96 2.68 -5.99
N LEU A 153 -6.08 2.22 -5.09
CA LEU A 153 -6.15 0.89 -4.50
C LEU A 153 -7.44 0.71 -3.67
N THR A 154 -7.73 1.63 -2.74
CA THR A 154 -8.91 1.53 -1.87
C THR A 154 -10.22 1.63 -2.66
N THR A 155 -10.25 2.45 -3.72
CA THR A 155 -11.44 2.65 -4.56
C THR A 155 -11.67 1.50 -5.54
N ASN A 156 -10.64 1.06 -6.25
CA ASN A 156 -10.81 0.13 -7.38
C ASN A 156 -10.54 -1.34 -7.02
N ALA A 157 -9.91 -1.63 -5.88
CA ALA A 157 -9.48 -2.97 -5.50
C ALA A 157 -9.88 -3.42 -4.08
N PRO A 158 -11.07 -3.05 -3.53
CA PRO A 158 -11.42 -3.42 -2.14
C PRO A 158 -11.46 -4.94 -1.92
N LEU A 159 -11.97 -5.71 -2.89
CA LEU A 159 -12.00 -7.16 -2.80
C LEU A 159 -10.60 -7.79 -2.81
N LEU A 160 -9.69 -7.24 -3.61
CA LEU A 160 -8.30 -7.69 -3.69
C LEU A 160 -7.59 -7.38 -2.36
N LEU A 161 -7.69 -6.14 -1.86
CA LEU A 161 -7.10 -5.73 -0.59
C LEU A 161 -7.59 -6.61 0.56
N SER A 162 -8.88 -6.98 0.56
CA SER A 162 -9.45 -7.83 1.60
C SER A 162 -8.86 -9.24 1.64
N ARG A 163 -8.22 -9.73 0.57
CA ARG A 163 -7.61 -11.07 0.48
C ARG A 163 -6.12 -11.08 0.83
N LEU A 164 -5.50 -9.90 0.92
CA LEU A 164 -4.07 -9.81 1.17
C LEU A 164 -3.72 -10.35 2.56
N THR A 165 -2.64 -11.11 2.59
CA THR A 165 -1.97 -11.60 3.80
C THR A 165 -0.63 -10.90 4.01
N HIS A 166 -0.02 -10.41 2.92
CA HIS A 166 1.20 -9.63 2.95
C HIS A 166 0.97 -8.30 2.22
N PHE A 167 1.32 -7.21 2.88
CA PHE A 167 1.31 -5.87 2.28
C PHE A 167 2.65 -5.20 2.60
N ARG A 168 3.35 -4.77 1.57
CA ARG A 168 4.67 -4.15 1.68
C ARG A 168 4.68 -2.83 0.93
N LEU A 169 5.29 -1.83 1.57
CA LEU A 169 5.80 -0.63 0.93
C LEU A 169 7.33 -0.76 0.96
N SER A 170 7.94 -1.01 -0.20
CA SER A 170 9.39 -1.28 -0.30
C SER A 170 10.24 -0.01 -0.18
N PHE A 171 9.64 1.14 -0.46
CA PHE A 171 10.24 2.46 -0.30
C PHE A 171 9.22 3.39 0.37
N GLU A 172 9.65 4.61 0.68
CA GLU A 172 8.83 5.55 1.44
C GLU A 172 7.63 6.05 0.62
N VAL A 173 6.43 5.72 1.12
CA VAL A 173 5.17 6.22 0.57
C VAL A 173 4.65 7.32 1.50
N HIS A 174 5.12 8.54 1.23
CA HIS A 174 4.62 9.76 1.86
C HIS A 174 3.12 9.92 1.65
N CYS A 175 2.36 9.97 2.75
CA CYS A 175 0.92 10.19 2.71
C CYS A 175 0.45 10.95 3.96
N HIS A 176 0.47 12.29 3.91
CA HIS A 176 -0.05 13.11 5.02
C HIS A 176 -1.58 13.02 5.19
N ASP A 177 -2.29 12.40 4.25
CA ASP A 177 -3.74 12.18 4.34
C ASP A 177 -4.04 10.97 5.23
N ARG A 178 -4.26 11.26 6.52
CA ARG A 178 -4.62 10.28 7.55
C ARG A 178 -5.88 9.48 7.22
N GLU A 179 -6.84 10.08 6.51
CA GLU A 179 -8.06 9.38 6.11
C GLU A 179 -7.75 8.30 5.07
N THR A 180 -6.95 8.63 4.06
CA THR A 180 -6.51 7.66 3.04
C THR A 180 -5.75 6.49 3.68
N ILE A 181 -4.84 6.76 4.63
CA ILE A 181 -4.15 5.69 5.38
C ILE A 181 -5.13 4.82 6.16
N ALA A 182 -6.06 5.43 6.90
CA ALA A 182 -7.04 4.70 7.70
C ALA A 182 -7.94 3.82 6.82
N GLN A 183 -8.41 4.35 5.68
CA GLN A 183 -9.20 3.61 4.70
C GLN A 183 -8.41 2.41 4.16
N LEU A 184 -7.15 2.60 3.78
CA LEU A 184 -6.28 1.50 3.33
C LEU A 184 -6.12 0.42 4.39
N CYS A 185 -5.72 0.79 5.61
CA CYS A 185 -5.56 -0.17 6.71
C CYS A 185 -6.87 -0.91 7.04
N SER A 186 -8.03 -0.26 6.87
CA SER A 186 -9.34 -0.89 7.06
C SER A 186 -9.68 -1.90 5.96
N ALA A 187 -9.18 -1.67 4.74
CA ALA A 187 -9.31 -2.56 3.60
C ALA A 187 -8.37 -3.78 3.65
N LEU A 188 -7.50 -3.88 4.67
CA LEU A 188 -6.51 -4.94 4.86
C LEU A 188 -6.80 -5.86 6.08
N PRO A 189 -8.02 -6.41 6.24
CA PRO A 189 -8.41 -7.18 7.43
C PRO A 189 -7.64 -8.49 7.62
N ASN A 190 -7.10 -9.05 6.53
CA ASN A 190 -6.44 -10.35 6.53
C ASN A 190 -4.92 -10.30 6.55
N VAL A 191 -4.33 -9.09 6.54
CA VAL A 191 -2.88 -8.91 6.54
C VAL A 191 -2.28 -9.43 7.83
N THR A 192 -1.33 -10.35 7.69
CA THR A 192 -0.51 -10.93 8.76
C THR A 192 0.92 -10.39 8.76
N TYR A 193 1.41 -9.98 7.59
CA TYR A 193 2.71 -9.32 7.40
C TYR A 193 2.51 -7.92 6.82
N PHE A 194 2.95 -6.91 7.56
CA PHE A 194 2.89 -5.51 7.14
C PHE A 194 4.29 -4.91 7.20
N SER A 195 4.74 -4.34 6.08
CA SER A 195 6.06 -3.73 5.96
C SER A 195 5.92 -2.28 5.55
N LEU A 196 6.45 -1.38 6.38
CA LEU A 196 6.61 0.03 6.07
C LEU A 196 8.11 0.33 6.00
N HIS A 197 8.60 0.55 4.78
CA HIS A 197 9.96 1.05 4.60
C HIS A 197 9.96 2.58 4.71
N TYR A 198 10.90 3.12 5.47
CA TYR A 198 11.05 4.54 5.79
C TYR A 198 12.52 4.92 5.76
N TRP A 199 12.80 6.06 5.12
CA TRP A 199 14.14 6.61 5.05
C TRP A 199 14.34 7.52 6.27
N GLY A 200 15.13 7.04 7.23
CA GLY A 200 15.40 7.69 8.53
C GLY A 200 16.17 9.01 8.48
N GLY A 201 16.04 9.81 7.41
CA GLY A 201 16.71 11.11 7.28
C GLY A 201 15.82 12.32 7.57
N VAL A 202 14.50 12.20 7.41
CA VAL A 202 13.58 13.35 7.48
C VAL A 202 12.36 12.95 8.30
N LEU A 203 12.11 13.65 9.40
CA LEU A 203 11.04 13.49 10.41
C LEU A 203 9.59 13.56 9.87
N GLU A 204 9.30 13.09 8.66
CA GLU A 204 8.16 13.54 7.84
C GLU A 204 7.12 12.48 7.49
N CYS A 205 7.21 11.25 8.01
CA CYS A 205 6.16 10.21 7.82
C CYS A 205 5.60 9.60 9.12
N GLU A 206 5.48 10.38 10.20
CA GLU A 206 4.84 9.91 11.43
C GLU A 206 3.35 9.56 11.25
N GLU A 207 2.70 9.99 10.16
CA GLU A 207 1.26 9.88 9.97
C GLU A 207 0.76 8.43 9.91
N TRP A 208 1.53 7.51 9.30
CA TRP A 208 1.17 6.09 9.27
C TRP A 208 1.03 5.54 10.68
N TRP A 209 1.97 5.89 11.54
CA TRP A 209 2.01 5.42 12.92
C TRP A 209 1.00 6.16 13.79
N ASP A 210 0.83 7.46 13.60
CA ASP A 210 -0.21 8.24 14.27
C ASP A 210 -1.60 7.66 14.02
N VAL A 211 -1.92 7.30 12.77
CA VAL A 211 -3.21 6.68 12.42
C VAL A 211 -3.38 5.35 13.15
N LEU A 212 -2.35 4.50 13.15
CA LEU A 212 -2.39 3.20 13.81
C LEU A 212 -2.47 3.34 15.34
N LYS A 213 -1.65 4.20 15.95
CA LYS A 213 -1.65 4.51 17.40
C LYS A 213 -3.00 5.06 17.83
N LEU A 214 -3.53 6.05 17.12
CA LEU A 214 -4.82 6.67 17.41
C LEU A 214 -5.93 5.62 17.39
N GLN A 215 -5.96 4.77 16.36
CA GLN A 215 -7.01 3.78 16.21
C GLN A 215 -6.91 2.65 17.24
N TRP A 216 -5.71 2.11 17.48
CA TRP A 216 -5.53 1.06 18.48
C TRP A 216 -5.73 1.59 19.90
N GLY A 217 -5.31 2.82 20.19
CA GLY A 217 -5.58 3.51 21.46
C GLY A 217 -7.06 3.70 21.70
N HIS A 218 -7.81 4.10 20.68
CA HIS A 218 -9.27 4.20 20.74
C HIS A 218 -9.93 2.84 21.02
N VAL A 219 -9.51 1.76 20.35
CA VAL A 219 -10.02 0.40 20.61
C VAL A 219 -9.68 -0.06 22.03
N ALA A 220 -8.49 0.24 22.54
CA ALA A 220 -8.07 -0.08 23.90
C ALA A 220 -8.94 0.63 24.94
N ALA A 221 -9.14 1.95 24.78
CA ALA A 221 -9.97 2.74 25.67
C ALA A 221 -11.43 2.23 25.69
N TRP A 222 -11.97 1.88 24.51
CA TRP A 222 -13.30 1.30 24.39
C TRP A 222 -13.42 -0.05 25.11
N GLN A 223 -12.46 -0.96 24.93
CA GLN A 223 -12.46 -2.25 25.61
C GLN A 223 -12.35 -2.12 27.13
N GLN A 224 -11.49 -1.21 27.62
CA GLN A 224 -11.36 -0.91 29.04
C GLN A 224 -12.68 -0.37 29.62
N HIS A 225 -13.35 0.53 28.89
CA HIS A 225 -14.66 1.04 29.29
C HIS A 225 -15.72 -0.07 29.38
N LEU A 226 -15.77 -0.97 28.40
CA LEU A 226 -16.67 -2.13 28.44
C LEU A 226 -16.40 -3.04 29.65
N GLN A 227 -15.14 -3.30 29.98
CA GLN A 227 -14.76 -4.08 31.17
C GLN A 227 -15.19 -3.40 32.47
N GLN A 228 -15.05 -2.08 32.57
CA GLN A 228 -15.50 -1.31 33.73
C GLN A 228 -17.03 -1.37 33.90
N LEU A 229 -17.79 -1.27 32.81
CA LEU A 229 -19.25 -1.41 32.85
C LEU A 229 -19.71 -2.82 33.27
N GLN A 230 -18.97 -3.85 32.85
CA GLN A 230 -19.22 -5.23 33.28
C GLN A 230 -18.92 -5.42 34.77
N ALA A 231 -17.84 -4.81 35.28
CA ALA A 231 -17.46 -4.89 36.68
C ALA A 231 -18.40 -4.12 37.63
N SER A 232 -19.01 -3.02 37.15
CA SER A 232 -19.88 -2.16 37.96
C SER A 232 -21.33 -2.65 38.07
N GLY A 233 -21.66 -3.84 37.58
CA GLY A 233 -23.01 -4.41 37.70
C GLY A 233 -24.06 -3.75 36.80
N GLY A 234 -23.65 -3.09 35.71
CA GLY A 234 -24.56 -2.68 34.64
C GLY A 234 -25.35 -1.39 34.87
N ALA A 235 -24.95 -0.53 35.81
CA ALA A 235 -25.48 0.83 35.87
C ALA A 235 -24.90 1.65 34.69
N VAL A 236 -25.65 1.66 33.57
CA VAL A 236 -25.33 2.43 32.36
C VAL A 236 -25.45 3.92 32.70
N LEU A 237 -24.34 4.54 33.10
CA LEU A 237 -24.27 6.00 33.12
C LEU A 237 -24.32 6.48 31.66
N PRO A 238 -25.10 7.53 31.35
CA PRO A 238 -25.17 8.07 30.00
C PRO A 238 -23.82 8.67 29.62
N PHE A 239 -23.05 7.91 28.85
CA PHE A 239 -21.83 8.39 28.21
C PHE A 239 -22.22 9.27 27.00
N THR A 240 -22.27 10.58 27.22
CA THR A 240 -22.37 11.65 26.21
C THR A 240 -21.12 12.53 26.37
N PRO A 241 -20.48 13.15 25.35
CA PRO A 241 -20.72 13.20 23.89
C PRO A 241 -19.58 12.57 23.04
N PHE A 242 -18.56 11.94 23.65
CA PHE A 242 -17.42 11.36 22.90
C PHE A 242 -17.86 10.27 21.90
N LEU A 243 -18.97 9.58 22.20
CA LEU A 243 -19.60 8.60 21.31
C LEU A 243 -20.31 9.19 20.08
N GLN A 244 -20.52 10.51 19.99
CA GLN A 244 -21.09 11.15 18.79
C GLN A 244 -20.06 11.29 17.66
N LEU A 245 -18.75 11.24 17.98
CA LEU A 245 -17.66 11.19 16.99
C LEU A 245 -17.30 9.75 16.57
N LEU A 246 -17.88 8.75 17.24
CA LEU A 246 -17.57 7.32 17.08
C LEU A 246 -18.27 6.56 15.92
N PRO A 247 -19.35 7.01 15.25
CA PRO A 247 -19.98 6.18 14.22
C PRO A 247 -19.12 6.00 12.96
N LEU A 248 -17.97 6.67 12.86
CA LEU A 248 -17.06 6.57 11.72
C LEU A 248 -15.82 5.72 12.00
N LEU A 249 -15.50 5.39 13.25
CA LEU A 249 -14.33 4.58 13.56
C LEU A 249 -14.72 3.09 13.67
N PRO A 250 -14.03 2.19 12.94
CA PRO A 250 -14.33 0.77 13.01
C PRO A 250 -14.14 0.26 14.44
N ARG A 251 -15.12 -0.50 14.94
CA ARG A 251 -15.07 -1.16 16.24
C ARG A 251 -14.01 -2.27 16.32
N LEU A 252 -13.47 -2.66 15.16
CA LEU A 252 -12.38 -3.61 15.04
C LEU A 252 -11.06 -2.87 14.88
N PRO A 253 -9.96 -3.36 15.47
CA PRO A 253 -8.65 -2.74 15.27
C PRO A 253 -8.23 -2.82 13.81
N LEU A 254 -7.56 -1.77 13.33
CA LEU A 254 -6.89 -1.78 12.03
C LEU A 254 -5.86 -2.91 12.01
N LEU A 255 -5.77 -3.61 10.89
CA LEU A 255 -4.90 -4.78 10.70
C LEU A 255 -5.10 -5.82 11.82
N PRO A 256 -6.32 -6.35 12.03
CA PRO A 256 -6.63 -7.18 13.19
C PRO A 256 -5.84 -8.50 13.22
N ARG A 257 -5.31 -8.95 12.08
CA ARG A 257 -4.52 -10.19 11.97
C ARG A 257 -3.01 -9.97 11.90
N LEU A 258 -2.53 -8.73 12.03
CA LEU A 258 -1.11 -8.42 11.98
C LEU A 258 -0.35 -9.21 13.04
N ARG A 259 0.65 -9.99 12.59
CA ARG A 259 1.53 -10.79 13.45
C ARG A 259 2.99 -10.44 13.27
N ARG A 260 3.39 -10.09 12.05
CA ARG A 260 4.75 -9.73 11.68
C ARG A 260 4.78 -8.32 11.12
N LEU A 261 5.65 -7.50 11.69
CA LEU A 261 5.82 -6.10 11.33
C LEU A 261 7.26 -5.87 10.89
N HIS A 262 7.45 -5.31 9.70
CA HIS A 262 8.74 -4.78 9.29
C HIS A 262 8.69 -3.26 9.39
N VAL A 263 9.59 -2.70 10.19
CA VAL A 263 9.73 -1.27 10.40
C VAL A 263 11.15 -0.83 10.07
N SER A 264 11.27 0.39 9.57
CA SER A 264 12.56 1.04 9.40
C SER A 264 12.54 2.49 9.87
N GLY A 265 13.68 3.01 10.31
CA GLY A 265 13.87 4.38 10.79
C GLY A 265 12.90 4.85 11.88
N PHE A 266 12.35 3.91 12.62
CA PHE A 266 11.38 4.15 13.69
C PHE A 266 12.09 4.08 15.03
N ASP A 267 11.88 5.02 15.96
CA ASP A 267 12.53 4.95 17.27
C ASP A 267 11.98 3.77 18.13
N VAL A 268 12.86 3.13 18.91
CA VAL A 268 12.44 1.96 19.70
C VAL A 268 11.37 2.27 20.76
N PRO A 269 11.41 3.42 21.48
CA PRO A 269 10.35 3.77 22.42
C PRO A 269 8.95 3.80 21.81
N GLY A 270 8.78 4.43 20.65
CA GLY A 270 7.51 4.47 19.93
C GLY A 270 7.12 3.11 19.36
N LEU A 271 8.08 2.25 18.99
CA LEU A 271 7.81 0.91 18.49
C LEU A 271 7.21 0.10 19.62
N ARG A 272 7.82 0.16 20.81
CA ARG A 272 7.30 -0.47 22.02
C ARG A 272 5.94 0.08 22.43
N GLU A 273 5.69 1.38 22.27
CA GLU A 273 4.36 1.96 22.49
C GLU A 273 3.31 1.30 21.58
N VAL A 274 3.60 1.18 20.28
CA VAL A 274 2.76 0.52 19.28
C VAL A 274 2.52 -0.95 19.62
N LEU A 275 3.58 -1.69 19.95
CA LEU A 275 3.49 -3.11 20.34
C LEU A 275 2.64 -3.27 21.60
N GLY A 276 2.84 -2.42 22.61
CA GLY A 276 2.08 -2.42 23.86
C GLY A 276 0.61 -2.05 23.66
N LEU A 277 0.27 -1.12 22.77
CA LEU A 277 -1.11 -0.84 22.37
C LEU A 277 -1.78 -2.09 21.79
N ARG A 278 -1.11 -2.79 20.88
CA ARG A 278 -1.64 -4.01 20.26
C ARG A 278 -1.79 -5.19 21.22
N ALA A 279 -0.84 -5.35 22.13
CA ALA A 279 -0.93 -6.36 23.19
C ALA A 279 -2.15 -6.10 24.09
N ARG A 280 -2.38 -4.85 24.51
CA ARG A 280 -3.53 -4.47 25.36
C ARG A 280 -4.89 -4.76 24.72
N ILE A 281 -5.01 -4.63 23.40
CA ILE A 281 -6.27 -4.92 22.69
C ILE A 281 -6.49 -6.41 22.36
N GLY A 282 -5.55 -7.28 22.75
CA GLY A 282 -5.62 -8.73 22.51
C GLY A 282 -5.14 -9.17 21.13
N TYR A 283 -4.41 -8.32 20.40
CA TYR A 283 -3.90 -8.61 19.05
C TYR A 283 -2.39 -8.36 18.94
N PRO A 284 -1.55 -9.04 19.73
CA PRO A 284 -0.12 -8.76 19.79
C PRO A 284 0.59 -9.03 18.46
N VAL A 285 1.53 -8.14 18.11
CA VAL A 285 2.56 -8.43 17.10
C VAL A 285 3.60 -9.31 17.78
N ARG A 286 4.01 -10.37 17.10
CA ARG A 286 4.91 -11.41 17.65
C ARG A 286 6.28 -11.37 17.00
N GLU A 287 6.35 -10.87 15.77
CA GLU A 287 7.56 -10.87 14.99
C GLU A 287 7.85 -9.45 14.51
N VAL A 288 9.06 -8.96 14.75
CA VAL A 288 9.51 -7.66 14.22
C VAL A 288 10.81 -7.81 13.45
N GLU A 289 10.83 -7.24 12.25
CA GLU A 289 12.04 -6.96 11.48
C GLU A 289 12.32 -5.45 11.63
N TYR A 290 13.50 -5.08 12.13
CA TYR A 290 13.90 -3.70 12.43
C TYR A 290 15.15 -3.31 11.64
N GLN A 291 15.06 -2.21 10.88
CA GLN A 291 16.13 -1.72 10.01
C GLN A 291 16.25 -0.17 10.06
N MET A 292 17.32 0.38 9.52
CA MET A 292 17.64 1.79 9.30
C MET A 292 17.38 2.70 10.50
N GLY A 293 17.72 2.27 11.71
CA GLY A 293 17.48 3.03 12.95
C GLY A 293 18.61 2.88 13.96
N CYS A 294 18.62 3.74 14.97
CA CYS A 294 19.50 3.56 16.13
C CYS A 294 18.78 2.70 17.17
N ILE A 295 19.47 1.73 17.75
CA ILE A 295 18.94 0.91 18.84
C ILE A 295 20.00 0.74 19.93
N LEU A 296 19.62 1.05 21.16
CA LEU A 296 20.46 0.83 22.33
C LEU A 296 20.46 -0.67 22.71
N GLN A 297 21.51 -1.13 23.40
CA GLN A 297 21.58 -2.51 23.87
C GLN A 297 20.40 -2.86 24.79
N SER A 298 20.07 -1.99 25.73
CA SER A 298 18.93 -2.17 26.63
C SER A 298 17.58 -2.24 25.89
N GLU A 299 17.43 -1.47 24.81
CA GLU A 299 16.25 -1.47 23.95
C GLU A 299 16.12 -2.75 23.13
N HIS A 300 17.24 -3.20 22.54
CA HIS A 300 17.33 -4.48 21.85
C HIS A 300 16.96 -5.63 22.78
N ASP A 301 17.54 -5.69 23.98
CA ASP A 301 17.29 -6.75 24.94
C ASP A 301 15.83 -6.78 25.41
N ALA A 302 15.20 -5.60 25.57
CA ALA A 302 13.78 -5.51 25.87
C ALA A 302 12.91 -6.08 24.74
N LEU A 303 13.21 -5.75 23.48
CA LEU A 303 12.46 -6.26 22.32
C LEU A 303 12.62 -7.78 22.15
N VAL A 304 13.83 -8.32 22.38
CA VAL A 304 14.07 -9.78 22.36
C VAL A 304 13.26 -10.51 23.42
N GLN A 305 13.00 -9.89 24.58
CA GLN A 305 12.18 -10.49 25.63
C GLN A 305 10.68 -10.37 25.36
N GLU A 306 10.24 -9.32 24.67
CA GLU A 306 8.83 -9.04 24.40
C GLU A 306 8.28 -9.79 23.17
N LEU A 307 9.14 -10.15 22.22
CA LEU A 307 8.76 -10.71 20.91
C LEU A 307 9.09 -12.20 20.78
N ASP A 308 8.27 -12.94 20.02
CA ASP A 308 8.57 -14.34 19.65
C ASP A 308 9.79 -14.38 18.71
N VAL A 309 9.89 -13.40 17.80
CA VAL A 309 11.02 -13.24 16.86
C VAL A 309 11.37 -11.76 16.73
N PHE A 310 12.63 -11.42 16.97
CA PHE A 310 13.17 -10.08 16.69
C PHE A 310 14.39 -10.19 15.79
N HIS A 311 14.30 -9.61 14.60
CA HIS A 311 15.40 -9.48 13.66
C HIS A 311 15.84 -8.02 13.60
N CYS A 312 17.00 -7.73 14.19
CA CYS A 312 17.64 -6.42 14.09
C CYS A 312 18.72 -6.46 13.01
N PHE A 313 18.62 -5.57 12.02
CA PHE A 313 19.63 -5.42 10.96
C PHE A 313 20.60 -4.26 11.22
N GLU A 314 20.46 -3.59 12.37
CA GLU A 314 21.23 -2.41 12.75
C GLU A 314 22.40 -2.76 13.68
N HIS A 315 23.39 -1.86 13.72
CA HIS A 315 24.45 -1.94 14.70
C HIS A 315 23.91 -1.57 16.09
N ILE A 316 23.94 -2.52 17.03
CA ILE A 316 23.49 -2.29 18.40
C ILE A 316 24.45 -1.32 19.11
N THR A 317 23.92 -0.21 19.60
CA THR A 317 24.69 0.84 20.25
C THR A 317 24.79 0.54 21.76
N PRO A 318 26.00 0.50 22.36
CA PRO A 318 26.13 0.31 23.80
C PRO A 318 25.45 1.45 24.59
N ASP A 319 24.79 1.12 25.70
CA ASP A 319 24.04 2.10 26.52
C ASP A 319 24.94 3.22 27.11
N LEU A 320 26.26 3.01 27.15
CA LEU A 320 27.22 3.82 27.90
C LEU A 320 27.72 5.10 27.19
N GLN A 321 27.23 5.42 25.98
CA GLN A 321 27.71 6.57 25.21
C GLN A 321 26.80 7.81 25.19
N TRP A 322 25.64 7.78 25.88
CA TRP A 322 24.67 8.90 25.88
C TRP A 322 24.74 9.81 27.12
N GLN A 323 25.86 9.82 27.83
CA GLN A 323 26.14 10.83 28.86
C GLN A 323 26.79 12.06 28.24
N ALA A 324 26.00 12.93 27.61
CA ALA A 324 26.37 14.31 27.29
C ALA A 324 25.16 15.24 27.47
#